data_AF-A0A7J5TVK9-F1
#
_entry.id   AF-A0A7J5TVK9-F1
#
_cell.length_a   1.000
_cell.length_b   1.000
_cell.length_c   1.000
_cell.angle_alpha   90.00
_cell.angle_beta   90.00
_cell.angle_gamma   90.00
#
_symmetry.space_group_name_H-M   'P 1'
#
loop_
_entity.id
_entity.type
_entity.pdbx_description
1 polymer ?
#
loop_
_entity_poly.entity_id
_entity_poly.type
_entity_poly.pdbx_seq_one_letter_code
_entity_poly.pdbx_strand_id
1 'polypeptide(L)'
;MFGLDPLSRPVAISEMLLLLAFAAFVGWLIARLISNSRVNALRTEIAEREQELADCRRAKATPVAPAQPLKTTAAPVVSVSQTQPVAPALEATTVAEPVISAPLPEPVLPEEPPLPQVALGSEAAVLSRIASRASELNFDRIGRATLAEADDLKEVVGIGPFLERKLHSLGIYTFRQVANFTKEDIDKVNEIIEFFPGRIERDNWVGQSKAFHEKKYNGKA
;
A
#
# COMPACT_ATOMS: atom_id res chain seq x y z
N MET A 1 -15.25 -8.35 -49.23
CA MET A 1 -14.95 -7.85 -47.87
C MET A 1 -14.36 -9.03 -47.11
N PHE A 2 -13.08 -8.89 -46.73
CA PHE A 2 -12.16 -9.84 -46.12
C PHE A 2 -12.65 -11.30 -45.91
N GLY A 3 -12.28 -12.18 -46.84
CA GLY A 3 -12.42 -13.63 -46.70
C GLY A 3 -11.36 -14.18 -45.75
N LEU A 4 -11.54 -13.96 -44.45
CA LEU A 4 -10.74 -14.60 -43.41
C LEU A 4 -11.42 -15.91 -43.06
N ASP A 5 -10.80 -17.04 -43.39
CA ASP A 5 -11.26 -18.34 -42.93
C ASP A 5 -11.19 -18.37 -41.38
N PRO A 6 -12.34 -18.45 -40.68
CA PRO A 6 -12.40 -18.32 -39.22
C PRO A 6 -11.70 -19.46 -38.48
N LEU A 7 -11.36 -20.55 -39.19
CA LEU A 7 -10.64 -21.71 -38.67
C LEU A 7 -9.15 -21.71 -39.06
N SER A 8 -8.66 -20.68 -39.73
CA SER A 8 -7.26 -20.57 -40.11
C SER A 8 -6.40 -20.16 -38.91
N ARG A 9 -5.37 -20.96 -38.60
CA ARG A 9 -4.42 -20.72 -37.50
C ARG A 9 -3.91 -19.26 -37.42
N PRO A 10 -3.49 -18.57 -38.50
CA PRO A 10 -3.05 -17.18 -38.43
C PRO A 10 -4.16 -16.20 -38.02
N VAL A 11 -5.43 -16.46 -38.38
CA VAL A 11 -6.58 -15.60 -38.02
C VAL A 11 -6.89 -15.75 -36.53
N ALA A 12 -6.88 -16.97 -36.01
CA ALA A 12 -7.06 -17.22 -34.58
C ALA A 12 -5.94 -16.57 -33.72
N ILE A 13 -4.69 -16.59 -34.22
CA ILE A 13 -3.56 -15.94 -33.54
C ILE A 13 -3.74 -14.41 -33.51
N SER A 14 -4.12 -13.78 -34.62
CA SER A 14 -4.31 -12.33 -34.66
C SER A 14 -5.48 -11.88 -33.77
N GLU A 15 -6.57 -12.65 -33.72
CA GLU A 15 -7.71 -12.39 -32.83
C GLU A 15 -7.32 -12.50 -31.35
N MET A 16 -6.59 -13.55 -30.97
CA MET A 16 -6.13 -13.72 -29.58
C MET A 16 -5.19 -12.59 -29.15
N LEU A 17 -4.29 -12.15 -30.04
CA LEU A 17 -3.42 -11.00 -29.77
C LEU A 17 -4.21 -9.70 -29.63
N LEU A 18 -5.24 -9.50 -30.45
CA LEU A 18 -6.12 -8.34 -30.37
C LEU A 18 -6.87 -8.31 -29.04
N LEU A 19 -7.41 -9.45 -28.59
CA LEU A 19 -8.09 -9.57 -27.31
C LEU A 19 -7.15 -9.30 -26.12
N LEU A 20 -5.94 -9.84 -26.15
CA LEU A 20 -4.93 -9.58 -25.11
C LEU A 20 -4.52 -8.10 -25.08
N ALA A 21 -4.32 -7.48 -26.24
CA ALA A 21 -3.99 -6.06 -26.33
C ALA A 21 -5.15 -5.19 -25.81
N PHE A 22 -6.39 -5.53 -26.14
CA PHE A 22 -7.57 -4.81 -25.65
C PHE A 22 -7.71 -4.94 -24.12
N ALA A 23 -7.56 -6.14 -23.56
CA ALA A 23 -7.61 -6.35 -22.12
C ALA A 23 -6.51 -5.57 -21.38
N ALA A 24 -5.28 -5.57 -21.91
CA ALA A 24 -4.18 -4.77 -21.37
C ALA A 24 -4.47 -3.26 -21.46
N PHE A 25 -5.04 -2.79 -22.56
CA PHE A 25 -5.39 -1.38 -22.75
C PHE A 25 -6.50 -0.94 -21.79
N VAL A 26 -7.55 -1.74 -21.62
CA VAL A 26 -8.64 -1.46 -20.69
C VAL A 26 -8.12 -1.47 -19.24
N GLY A 27 -7.30 -2.46 -18.88
CA GLY A 27 -6.66 -2.51 -17.56
C GLY A 27 -5.77 -1.28 -17.29
N TRP A 28 -4.95 -0.89 -18.26
CA TRP A 28 -4.13 0.32 -18.18
C TRP A 28 -4.98 1.59 -18.06
N LEU A 29 -6.07 1.70 -18.83
CA LEU A 29 -6.96 2.85 -18.81
C LEU A 29 -7.64 2.98 -17.43
N ILE A 30 -8.17 1.89 -16.88
CA ILE A 30 -8.80 1.88 -15.55
C ILE A 30 -7.77 2.24 -14.47
N ALA A 31 -6.58 1.62 -14.49
CA ALA A 31 -5.51 1.93 -13.55
C ALA A 31 -5.08 3.40 -13.63
N ARG A 32 -5.00 3.96 -14.85
CA ARG A 32 -4.67 5.37 -15.09
C ARG A 32 -5.75 6.31 -14.57
N LEU A 33 -7.03 5.99 -14.74
CA LEU A 33 -8.15 6.80 -14.23
C LEU A 33 -8.16 6.85 -12.70
N ILE A 34 -7.99 5.69 -12.03
CA ILE A 34 -7.96 5.60 -10.56
C ILE A 34 -6.70 6.27 -9.99
N SER A 35 -5.55 6.09 -10.64
CA SER A 35 -4.31 6.72 -10.18
C SER A 35 -4.36 8.24 -10.35
N ASN A 36 -4.88 8.73 -11.48
CA ASN A 36 -5.01 10.17 -11.72
C ASN A 36 -5.98 10.84 -10.74
N SER A 37 -7.08 10.19 -10.35
CA SER A 37 -8.01 10.78 -9.37
C SER A 37 -7.37 10.94 -8.00
N ARG A 38 -6.64 9.93 -7.52
CA ARG A 38 -5.88 10.00 -6.25
C ARG A 38 -4.79 11.06 -6.29
N VAL A 39 -4.04 11.13 -7.40
CA VAL A 39 -3.00 12.15 -7.59
C VAL A 39 -3.59 13.55 -7.62
N ASN A 40 -4.74 13.75 -8.28
CA ASN A 40 -5.41 15.04 -8.31
C ASN A 40 -5.94 15.45 -6.93
N ALA A 41 -6.49 14.53 -6.14
CA ALA A 41 -6.93 14.81 -4.76
C ALA A 41 -5.77 15.22 -3.84
N LEU A 42 -4.61 14.55 -3.95
CA LEU A 42 -3.42 14.93 -3.19
C LEU A 42 -2.88 16.30 -3.62
N ARG A 43 -2.93 16.61 -4.93
CA ARG A 43 -2.52 17.93 -5.43
C ARG A 43 -3.41 19.06 -4.92
N THR A 44 -4.72 18.82 -4.80
CA THR A 44 -5.63 19.82 -4.23
C THR A 44 -5.36 20.08 -2.76
N GLU A 45 -5.08 19.03 -1.97
CA GLU A 45 -4.74 19.19 -0.56
C GLU A 45 -3.41 19.94 -0.36
N ILE A 46 -2.39 19.65 -1.19
CA ILE A 46 -1.12 20.39 -1.16
C ILE A 46 -1.34 21.87 -1.48
N ALA A 47 -2.11 22.17 -2.53
CA ALA A 47 -2.38 23.56 -2.93
C ALA A 47 -3.12 24.36 -1.84
N GLU A 48 -4.04 23.71 -1.13
CA GLU A 48 -4.76 24.31 0.00
C GLU A 48 -3.81 24.64 1.16
N ARG A 49 -2.93 23.71 1.55
CA ARG A 49 -1.94 23.95 2.62
C ARG A 49 -0.93 25.01 2.26
N GLU A 50 -0.49 25.07 1.01
CA GLU A 50 0.39 26.14 0.53
C GLU A 50 -0.29 27.51 0.64
N GLN A 51 -1.59 27.58 0.37
CA GLN A 51 -2.37 28.80 0.53
C GLN A 51 -2.51 29.20 2.01
N GLU A 52 -2.82 28.27 2.92
CA GLU A 52 -2.88 28.53 4.37
C GLU A 52 -1.55 29.08 4.91
N LEU A 53 -0.43 28.52 4.47
CA LEU A 53 0.91 28.98 4.82
C LEU A 53 1.20 30.39 4.27
N ALA A 54 0.79 30.67 3.03
CA ALA A 54 0.94 31.99 2.41
C ALA A 54 0.10 33.05 3.16
N ASP A 55 -1.11 32.70 3.58
CA ASP A 55 -1.99 33.57 4.35
C ASP A 55 -1.45 33.82 5.76
N CYS A 56 -0.97 32.78 6.45
CA CYS A 56 -0.26 32.93 7.73
C CYS A 56 0.98 33.82 7.60
N ARG A 57 1.72 33.68 6.50
CA ARG A 57 2.90 34.50 6.22
C ARG A 57 2.54 35.96 5.97
N ARG A 58 1.45 36.24 5.23
CA ARG A 58 0.93 37.59 5.04
C ARG A 58 0.40 38.20 6.33
N ALA A 59 -0.36 37.44 7.13
CA ALA A 59 -0.86 37.88 8.43
C ALA A 59 0.30 38.27 9.36
N LYS A 60 1.37 37.47 9.38
CA LYS A 60 2.59 37.76 10.14
C LYS A 60 3.41 38.91 9.56
N ALA A 61 3.26 39.22 8.27
CA ALA A 61 3.95 40.30 7.57
C ALA A 61 3.18 41.64 7.55
N THR A 62 2.09 41.79 8.33
CA THR A 62 1.36 43.06 8.44
C THR A 62 1.74 43.81 9.73
N PRO A 63 2.57 44.86 9.68
CA PRO A 63 2.59 45.90 10.70
C PRO A 63 1.53 46.98 10.39
N VAL A 64 0.80 47.37 11.45
CA VAL A 64 0.07 48.63 11.72
C VAL A 64 -0.21 49.58 10.54
N ALA A 65 -1.49 49.85 10.31
CA ALA A 65 -2.07 50.80 9.34
C ALA A 65 -1.61 52.27 9.50
N PRO A 66 -1.91 53.15 8.51
CA PRO A 66 -3.11 53.98 8.68
C PRO A 66 -3.96 54.28 7.41
N ALA A 67 -5.28 54.41 7.67
CA ALA A 67 -6.31 55.27 7.04
C ALA A 67 -6.67 55.18 5.52
N GLN A 68 -7.81 54.52 5.26
CA GLN A 68 -8.99 54.81 4.37
C GLN A 68 -8.95 55.97 3.32
N PRO A 69 -9.69 55.93 2.18
CA PRO A 69 -11.13 55.61 2.13
C PRO A 69 -11.74 54.87 0.90
N LEU A 70 -12.85 54.15 1.19
CA LEU A 70 -14.16 54.06 0.53
C LEU A 70 -14.27 54.13 -1.03
N LYS A 71 -14.87 53.09 -1.68
CA LYS A 71 -16.05 53.08 -2.62
C LYS A 71 -16.52 51.61 -2.81
N THR A 72 -17.68 51.18 -2.32
CA THR A 72 -19.04 51.14 -2.92
C THR A 72 -19.27 50.16 -4.09
N THR A 73 -20.39 49.42 -3.98
CA THR A 73 -21.18 48.63 -4.97
C THR A 73 -20.96 47.12 -4.88
N ALA A 74 -21.80 46.36 -4.15
CA ALA A 74 -23.17 45.89 -4.45
C ALA A 74 -23.16 44.41 -4.89
N ALA A 75 -23.92 43.59 -4.16
CA ALA A 75 -24.23 42.17 -4.41
C ALA A 75 -25.13 42.02 -5.68
N PRO A 76 -25.69 40.83 -6.08
CA PRO A 76 -25.68 39.51 -5.43
C PRO A 76 -25.62 38.28 -6.40
N VAL A 77 -25.99 37.11 -5.86
CA VAL A 77 -26.70 35.95 -6.44
C VAL A 77 -25.98 34.76 -7.12
N VAL A 78 -26.12 33.59 -6.45
CA VAL A 78 -26.67 32.29 -6.95
C VAL A 78 -25.74 31.49 -7.89
N SER A 79 -25.48 30.18 -7.79
CA SER A 79 -26.30 29.00 -7.47
C SER A 79 -25.32 27.85 -7.14
N VAL A 80 -25.41 27.12 -6.02
CA VAL A 80 -26.19 25.89 -5.78
C VAL A 80 -26.17 24.86 -6.92
N SER A 81 -25.49 23.72 -6.67
CA SER A 81 -26.01 22.33 -6.72
C SER A 81 -24.82 21.35 -6.81
N GLN A 82 -24.54 20.48 -5.83
CA GLN A 82 -25.25 19.20 -5.57
C GLN A 82 -25.35 18.38 -6.87
N THR A 83 -24.97 17.11 -6.97
CA THR A 83 -24.89 16.03 -5.99
C THR A 83 -24.31 14.80 -6.69
N GLN A 84 -23.52 14.02 -5.95
CA GLN A 84 -23.42 12.56 -6.10
C GLN A 84 -24.83 11.94 -6.25
N PRO A 85 -25.03 10.81 -6.93
CA PRO A 85 -24.76 9.54 -6.24
C PRO A 85 -24.40 8.36 -7.18
N VAL A 86 -23.50 7.48 -6.74
CA VAL A 86 -23.81 6.11 -6.25
C VAL A 86 -24.06 5.11 -7.40
N ALA A 87 -23.15 4.12 -7.44
CA ALA A 87 -23.27 2.81 -8.08
C ALA A 87 -24.61 2.13 -7.73
N PRO A 88 -25.08 1.01 -8.35
CA PRO A 88 -24.35 -0.25 -8.19
C PRO A 88 -24.63 -1.40 -9.20
N ALA A 89 -23.75 -2.40 -9.11
CA ALA A 89 -24.03 -3.84 -9.10
C ALA A 89 -24.43 -4.62 -10.37
N LEU A 90 -24.09 -5.93 -10.26
CA LEU A 90 -24.62 -7.12 -10.93
C LEU A 90 -24.03 -7.38 -12.33
N GLU A 91 -23.70 -8.60 -12.76
CA GLU A 91 -23.55 -9.92 -12.15
C GLU A 91 -23.00 -10.84 -13.26
N ALA A 92 -22.59 -12.03 -12.86
CA ALA A 92 -22.00 -13.08 -13.69
C ALA A 92 -22.94 -13.65 -14.77
N THR A 93 -22.35 -14.24 -15.82
CA THR A 93 -22.95 -15.26 -16.71
C THR A 93 -21.77 -16.00 -17.35
N THR A 94 -21.45 -17.24 -16.97
CA THR A 94 -22.10 -18.55 -17.30
C THR A 94 -21.58 -19.14 -18.61
N VAL A 95 -21.58 -20.50 -18.64
CA VAL A 95 -21.40 -21.46 -19.76
C VAL A 95 -19.98 -22.08 -19.79
N ALA A 96 -19.71 -23.25 -19.19
CA ALA A 96 -20.12 -24.65 -19.52
C ALA A 96 -19.54 -25.13 -20.87
N GLU A 97 -18.51 -25.99 -20.88
CA GLU A 97 -18.53 -27.48 -21.01
C GLU A 97 -17.76 -27.85 -22.32
N PRO A 98 -17.39 -29.12 -22.63
CA PRO A 98 -17.26 -30.35 -21.84
C PRO A 98 -15.94 -31.12 -22.13
N VAL A 99 -15.53 -32.09 -21.29
CA VAL A 99 -14.70 -33.21 -21.75
C VAL A 99 -15.11 -34.51 -21.03
N ILE A 100 -15.51 -35.48 -21.84
CA ILE A 100 -15.88 -36.85 -21.47
C ILE A 100 -14.61 -37.69 -21.35
N SER A 101 -14.47 -38.46 -20.26
CA SER A 101 -14.09 -39.89 -20.27
C SER A 101 -13.84 -40.39 -18.85
N ALA A 102 -14.74 -41.24 -18.36
CA ALA A 102 -14.56 -42.01 -17.13
C ALA A 102 -14.15 -43.45 -17.48
N PRO A 103 -13.27 -44.06 -16.68
CA PRO A 103 -13.44 -45.47 -16.34
C PRO A 103 -13.30 -45.77 -14.83
N LEU A 104 -14.37 -46.42 -14.34
CA LEU A 104 -14.50 -47.44 -13.29
C LEU A 104 -14.11 -47.16 -11.81
N PRO A 105 -14.90 -47.67 -10.84
CA PRO A 105 -14.83 -47.28 -9.43
C PRO A 105 -13.97 -48.21 -8.59
N GLU A 106 -13.12 -47.63 -7.74
CA GLU A 106 -12.44 -48.31 -6.63
C GLU A 106 -12.95 -47.76 -5.27
N PRO A 107 -12.86 -48.54 -4.18
CA PRO A 107 -13.85 -48.60 -3.12
C PRO A 107 -13.74 -47.48 -2.10
N VAL A 108 -14.90 -47.02 -1.63
CA VAL A 108 -15.08 -46.04 -0.57
C VAL A 108 -14.50 -46.56 0.74
N LEU A 109 -13.36 -46.02 1.16
CA LEU A 109 -12.94 -46.00 2.55
C LEU A 109 -13.41 -44.68 3.21
N PRO A 110 -13.88 -44.70 4.47
CA PRO A 110 -14.62 -43.60 5.07
C PRO A 110 -13.84 -42.28 5.10
N GLU A 111 -14.52 -41.19 4.74
CA GLU A 111 -14.03 -39.82 4.76
C GLU A 111 -13.62 -39.42 6.19
N GLU A 112 -12.32 -39.24 6.41
CA GLU A 112 -11.76 -38.65 7.61
C GLU A 112 -12.21 -37.17 7.67
N PRO A 113 -12.70 -36.66 8.81
CA PRO A 113 -13.26 -35.31 8.91
C PRO A 113 -12.23 -34.26 8.43
N PRO A 114 -12.63 -33.27 7.60
CA PRO A 114 -11.66 -32.38 6.99
C PRO A 114 -10.97 -31.52 8.05
N LEU A 115 -9.68 -31.76 8.23
CA LEU A 115 -8.79 -30.87 8.96
C LEU A 115 -8.87 -29.44 8.36
N PRO A 116 -8.83 -28.38 9.19
CA PRO A 116 -9.07 -27.00 8.77
C PRO A 116 -7.91 -26.44 7.94
N GLN A 117 -7.97 -26.58 6.61
CA GLN A 117 -6.93 -26.10 5.68
C GLN A 117 -7.19 -24.68 5.13
N VAL A 118 -8.12 -23.89 5.71
CA VAL A 118 -8.48 -22.54 5.19
C VAL A 118 -8.08 -21.39 6.14
N ALA A 119 -7.29 -21.64 7.18
CA ALA A 119 -6.83 -20.59 8.12
C ALA A 119 -5.33 -20.23 8.02
N LEU A 120 -4.61 -20.69 6.98
CA LEU A 120 -3.16 -20.52 6.87
C LEU A 120 -2.69 -19.26 6.09
N GLY A 121 -3.62 -18.46 5.54
CA GLY A 121 -3.28 -17.41 4.56
C GLY A 121 -3.70 -15.98 4.88
N SER A 122 -4.30 -15.71 6.04
CA SER A 122 -4.72 -14.34 6.37
C SER A 122 -3.53 -13.51 6.89
N GLU A 123 -3.48 -12.24 6.49
CA GLU A 123 -2.45 -11.31 6.98
C GLU A 123 -2.39 -11.28 8.52
N ALA A 124 -3.56 -11.29 9.16
CA ALA A 124 -3.70 -11.32 10.62
C ALA A 124 -3.06 -12.57 11.24
N ALA A 125 -3.20 -13.74 10.62
CA ALA A 125 -2.57 -14.97 11.10
C ALA A 125 -1.04 -14.88 11.03
N VAL A 126 -0.49 -14.28 9.96
CA VAL A 126 0.96 -14.06 9.82
C VAL A 126 1.46 -13.11 10.90
N LEU A 127 0.79 -11.96 11.09
CA LEU A 127 1.18 -10.99 12.12
C LEU A 127 1.07 -11.57 13.54
N SER A 128 0.06 -12.38 13.83
CA SER A 128 -0.08 -13.05 15.13
C SER A 128 1.04 -14.05 15.40
N ARG A 129 1.46 -14.82 14.38
CA ARG A 129 2.58 -15.76 14.50
C ARG A 129 3.89 -15.01 14.76
N ILE A 130 4.13 -13.94 14.01
CA ILE A 130 5.31 -13.07 14.18
C ILE A 130 5.32 -12.46 15.58
N ALA A 131 4.19 -11.92 16.04
CA ALA A 131 4.07 -11.32 17.38
C ALA A 131 4.39 -12.32 18.50
N SER A 132 4.00 -13.59 18.36
CA SER A 132 4.29 -14.63 19.36
C SER A 132 5.80 -14.91 19.52
N ARG A 133 6.60 -14.58 18.51
CA ARG A 133 8.07 -14.76 18.50
C ARG A 133 8.84 -13.50 18.92
N ALA A 134 8.15 -12.41 19.29
CA ALA A 134 8.81 -11.16 19.68
C ALA A 134 9.81 -11.35 20.82
N SER A 135 9.54 -12.25 21.78
CA SER A 135 10.41 -12.51 22.94
C SER A 135 11.78 -13.13 22.60
N GLU A 136 12.01 -13.58 21.36
CA GLU A 136 13.30 -14.13 20.91
C GLU A 136 14.36 -13.04 20.67
N LEU A 137 13.93 -11.79 20.55
CA LEU A 137 14.78 -10.61 20.33
C LEU A 137 15.26 -10.00 21.65
N ASN A 138 16.49 -9.48 21.65
CA ASN A 138 17.06 -8.83 22.82
C ASN A 138 16.70 -7.34 22.87
N PHE A 139 15.54 -7.01 23.47
CA PHE A 139 15.09 -5.63 23.63
C PHE A 139 15.86 -4.79 24.63
N ASP A 140 16.65 -5.40 25.51
CA ASP A 140 17.49 -4.63 26.45
C ASP A 140 18.61 -3.93 25.68
N ARG A 141 19.03 -4.52 24.55
CA ARG A 141 20.05 -3.98 23.65
C ARG A 141 19.46 -3.18 22.49
N ILE A 142 18.44 -3.72 21.81
CA ILE A 142 17.75 -3.04 20.69
C ILE A 142 17.07 -1.75 21.17
N GLY A 143 16.58 -1.76 22.41
CA GLY A 143 15.80 -0.69 23.01
C GLY A 143 14.30 -0.93 22.89
N ARG A 144 13.56 -0.33 23.81
CA ARG A 144 12.08 -0.38 23.84
C ARG A 144 11.52 0.94 23.36
N ALA A 145 10.39 0.87 22.67
CA ALA A 145 9.62 2.01 22.21
C ALA A 145 8.14 1.64 22.22
N THR A 146 7.28 2.65 22.22
CA THR A 146 5.84 2.47 22.10
C THR A 146 5.33 2.98 20.75
N LEU A 147 4.10 2.63 20.40
CA LEU A 147 3.44 3.13 19.19
C LEU A 147 3.35 4.67 19.13
N ALA A 148 3.35 5.35 20.28
CA ALA A 148 3.32 6.81 20.34
C ALA A 148 4.63 7.45 19.84
N GLU A 149 5.73 6.71 19.86
CA GLU A 149 7.05 7.14 19.42
C GLU A 149 7.38 6.61 18.02
N ALA A 150 6.46 5.90 17.38
CA ALA A 150 6.70 5.21 16.13
C ALA A 150 7.21 6.16 15.03
N ASP A 151 8.27 5.72 14.37
CA ASP A 151 8.81 6.32 13.17
C ASP A 151 8.15 5.71 11.93
N ASP A 152 8.20 6.40 10.79
CA ASP A 152 7.79 5.82 9.51
C ASP A 152 8.94 4.93 8.98
N LEU A 153 8.90 3.64 9.30
CA LEU A 153 9.97 2.71 8.92
C LEU A 153 10.02 2.48 7.40
N LYS A 154 8.97 2.85 6.65
CA LYS A 154 8.95 2.74 5.18
C LYS A 154 9.88 3.76 4.51
N GLU A 155 10.42 4.73 5.24
CA GLU A 155 11.51 5.58 4.74
C GLU A 155 12.80 4.79 4.46
N VAL A 156 13.00 3.65 5.13
CA VAL A 156 14.13 2.75 4.88
C VAL A 156 13.88 1.93 3.61
N VAL A 157 14.82 2.01 2.66
CA VAL A 157 14.74 1.23 1.42
C VAL A 157 14.67 -0.25 1.72
N GLY A 158 13.66 -0.93 1.16
CA GLY A 158 13.40 -2.35 1.38
C GLY A 158 12.34 -2.64 2.45
N ILE A 159 11.92 -1.63 3.23
CA ILE A 159 10.78 -1.75 4.16
C ILE A 159 9.50 -1.25 3.46
N GLY A 160 8.64 -2.19 3.09
CA GLY A 160 7.30 -1.89 2.60
C GLY A 160 6.25 -1.82 3.72
N PRO A 161 5.02 -1.36 3.44
CA PRO A 161 3.96 -1.23 4.45
C PRO A 161 3.66 -2.53 5.21
N PHE A 162 3.76 -3.69 4.55
CA PHE A 162 3.54 -4.97 5.21
C PHE A 162 4.70 -5.37 6.12
N LEU A 163 5.93 -5.04 5.72
CA LEU A 163 7.13 -5.35 6.50
C LEU A 163 7.21 -4.47 7.75
N GLU A 164 6.83 -3.21 7.63
CA GLU A 164 6.62 -2.32 8.77
C GLU A 164 5.63 -2.92 9.77
N ARG A 165 4.47 -3.42 9.31
CA ARG A 165 3.50 -4.08 10.20
C ARG A 165 4.07 -5.33 10.90
N LYS A 166 4.90 -6.11 10.21
CA LYS A 166 5.62 -7.25 10.82
C LYS A 166 6.58 -6.78 11.91
N LEU A 167 7.38 -5.74 11.66
CA LEU A 167 8.29 -5.14 12.64
C LEU A 167 7.55 -4.55 13.84
N HIS A 168 6.44 -3.85 13.60
CA HIS A 168 5.57 -3.33 14.65
C HIS A 168 4.99 -4.45 15.52
N SER A 169 4.62 -5.58 14.90
CA SER A 169 4.15 -6.77 15.63
C SER A 169 5.21 -7.37 16.54
N LEU A 170 6.50 -7.15 16.22
CA LEU A 170 7.62 -7.53 17.08
C LEU A 170 7.92 -6.51 18.18
N GLY A 171 7.32 -5.32 18.16
CA GLY A 171 7.65 -4.23 19.09
C GLY A 171 8.81 -3.34 18.63
N ILE A 172 9.17 -3.41 17.34
CA ILE A 172 10.14 -2.51 16.70
C ILE A 172 9.34 -1.41 16.01
N TYR A 173 9.43 -0.18 16.51
CA TYR A 173 8.65 0.97 16.04
C TYR A 173 9.51 2.14 15.56
N THR A 174 10.78 2.19 15.95
CA THR A 174 11.62 3.38 15.76
C THR A 174 12.87 3.10 14.95
N PHE A 175 13.38 4.12 14.25
CA PHE A 175 14.66 4.07 13.54
C PHE A 175 15.80 3.75 14.51
N ARG A 176 15.72 4.23 15.76
CA ARG A 176 16.72 3.94 16.80
C ARG A 176 16.87 2.43 17.06
N GLN A 177 15.76 1.70 17.12
CA GLN A 177 15.79 0.26 17.36
C GLN A 177 16.45 -0.49 16.19
N VAL A 178 16.06 -0.16 14.95
CA VAL A 178 16.65 -0.78 13.75
C VAL A 178 18.13 -0.41 13.60
N ALA A 179 18.49 0.84 13.91
CA ALA A 179 19.88 1.32 13.93
C ALA A 179 20.76 0.57 14.93
N ASN A 180 20.16 -0.01 15.96
CA ASN A 180 20.87 -0.78 16.96
C ASN A 180 21.04 -2.25 16.57
N PHE A 181 20.46 -2.79 15.50
CA PHE A 181 20.59 -4.23 15.20
C PHE A 181 22.05 -4.69 15.07
N THR A 182 22.38 -5.81 15.72
CA THR A 182 23.62 -6.56 15.46
C THR A 182 23.35 -7.62 14.41
N LYS A 183 24.40 -8.32 13.96
CA LYS A 183 24.26 -9.41 13.00
C LYS A 183 23.31 -10.50 13.51
N GLU A 184 23.40 -10.85 14.79
CA GLU A 184 22.55 -11.86 15.41
C GLU A 184 21.07 -11.43 15.43
N ASP A 185 20.81 -10.14 15.70
CA ASP A 185 19.45 -9.61 15.66
C ASP A 185 18.91 -9.50 14.24
N ILE A 186 19.76 -9.17 13.24
CA ILE A 186 19.39 -9.20 11.83
C ILE A 186 18.96 -10.62 11.42
N ASP A 187 19.76 -11.63 11.76
CA ASP A 187 19.48 -13.02 11.42
C ASP A 187 18.15 -13.50 12.05
N LYS A 188 17.95 -13.20 13.35
CA LYS A 188 16.70 -13.52 14.06
C LYS A 188 15.51 -12.77 13.49
N VAL A 189 15.62 -11.46 13.29
CA VAL A 189 14.53 -10.65 12.71
C VAL A 189 14.18 -11.19 11.33
N ASN A 190 15.16 -11.51 10.50
CA ASN A 190 14.94 -12.06 9.17
C ASN A 190 14.18 -13.41 9.21
N GLU A 191 14.57 -14.31 10.12
CA GLU A 191 13.86 -15.56 10.36
C GLU A 191 12.41 -15.32 10.79
N ILE A 192 12.21 -14.50 11.83
CA ILE A 192 10.91 -14.29 12.44
C ILE A 192 9.95 -13.61 11.48
N ILE A 193 10.38 -12.58 10.74
CA ILE A 193 9.52 -11.87 9.80
C ILE A 193 9.30 -12.65 8.49
N GLU A 194 9.85 -13.85 8.35
CA GLU A 194 9.75 -14.71 7.17
C GLU A 194 10.19 -13.96 5.90
N PHE A 195 11.33 -13.25 5.95
CA PHE A 195 11.84 -12.46 4.82
C PHE A 195 13.07 -13.09 4.18
N PHE A 196 13.34 -12.68 2.94
CA PHE A 196 14.46 -13.22 2.18
C PHE A 196 15.78 -12.87 2.88
N PRO A 197 16.59 -13.89 3.24
CA PRO A 197 17.83 -13.68 3.96
C PRO A 197 18.77 -12.75 3.19
N GLY A 198 19.52 -11.94 3.95
CA GLY A 198 20.51 -11.00 3.43
C GLY A 198 19.95 -9.68 2.90
N ARG A 199 18.62 -9.49 2.79
CA ARG A 199 18.07 -8.19 2.34
C ARG A 199 18.32 -7.06 3.33
N ILE A 200 18.19 -7.32 4.63
CA ILE A 200 18.40 -6.30 5.67
C ILE A 200 19.81 -5.71 5.59
N GLU A 201 20.81 -6.54 5.28
CA GLU A 201 22.21 -6.11 5.08
C GLU A 201 22.44 -5.48 3.70
N ARG A 202 21.96 -6.11 2.63
CA ARG A 202 22.10 -5.62 1.24
C ARG A 202 21.50 -4.23 1.07
N ASP A 203 20.33 -4.03 1.65
CA ASP A 203 19.63 -2.75 1.63
C ASP A 203 20.10 -1.83 2.77
N ASN A 204 21.08 -2.23 3.58
CA ASN A 204 21.70 -1.41 4.64
C ASN A 204 20.67 -0.76 5.58
N TRP A 205 19.72 -1.54 6.10
CA TRP A 205 18.67 -1.01 6.97
C TRP A 205 19.23 -0.31 8.21
N VAL A 206 20.27 -0.89 8.80
CA VAL A 206 20.93 -0.35 10.00
C VAL A 206 21.55 1.02 9.71
N GLY A 207 22.29 1.15 8.61
CA GLY A 207 22.91 2.43 8.23
C GLY A 207 21.90 3.51 7.86
N GLN A 208 20.86 3.15 7.10
CA GLN A 208 19.79 4.07 6.77
C GLN A 208 19.04 4.55 8.03
N SER A 209 18.71 3.62 8.94
CA SER A 209 18.01 3.94 10.17
C SER A 209 18.83 4.85 11.09
N LYS A 210 20.16 4.69 11.12
CA LYS A 210 21.04 5.65 11.82
C LYS A 210 20.92 7.05 11.24
N ALA A 211 20.98 7.19 9.92
CA ALA A 211 20.85 8.49 9.26
C ALA A 211 19.48 9.13 9.50
N PHE A 212 18.39 8.36 9.45
CA PHE A 212 17.04 8.87 9.76
C PHE A 212 16.88 9.25 11.23
N HIS A 213 17.46 8.46 12.15
CA HIS A 213 17.49 8.79 13.57
C HIS A 213 18.22 10.10 13.81
N GLU A 214 19.45 10.26 13.29
CA GLU A 214 20.21 11.50 13.43
C GLU A 214 19.48 12.72 12.84
N LYS A 215 18.91 12.57 11.65
CA LYS A 215 18.12 13.65 11.01
C LYS A 215 16.94 14.09 11.88
N LYS A 216 16.25 13.16 12.52
CA LYS A 216 15.06 13.44 13.35
C LYS A 216 15.41 14.05 14.72
N TYR A 217 16.47 13.57 15.37
CA TYR A 217 16.78 13.89 16.76
C TYR A 217 17.94 14.87 16.94
N ASN A 218 18.92 14.89 16.03
CA ASN A 218 20.09 15.79 16.12
C ASN A 218 19.91 17.08 15.31
N GLY A 219 18.97 17.12 14.36
CA GLY A 219 18.60 18.33 13.62
C GLY A 219 17.72 19.33 14.40
N LYS A 220 17.42 19.05 15.67
CA LYS A 220 16.61 19.91 16.56
C LYS A 220 17.44 20.70 17.59
N ALA A 221 18.77 20.64 17.51
CA ALA A 221 19.68 21.41 18.36
C ALA A 221 19.96 22.79 17.77
#